data_AF-A0A933H4L9-F1
#
_entry.id   AF-A0A933H4L9-F1
#
_cell.length_a   1.000
_cell.length_b   1.000
_cell.length_c   1.000
_cell.angle_alpha   90.00
_cell.angle_beta   90.00
_cell.angle_gamma   90.00
#
_symmetry.space_group_name_H-M   'P 1'
#
loop_
_entity.id
_entity.type
_entity.pdbx_description
1 polymer ?
#
loop_
_entity_poly.entity_id
_entity_poly.type
_entity_poly.pdbx_seq_one_letter_code
_entity_poly.pdbx_strand_id
1 'polypeptide(L)'
;MPLRFNKRISLGKFFKVNLGKSGASFSVGIPGAHFTTGTSGNRVTVGIPGTGLSYTQKLDDKKKRSTIKDSASAPSTLSTPSFTSPLENEILSGLNALHNGDAATALGHFSKVSADEPGAALMAAYLLARQNENAKAIALLEPILKNDVKLPTLLMIQQMNDVRLEIALTPNVRATLSANSLAVALLLAELYQGNDEVDKAISLLEEIDRNVDASPLTLSLCELYASQDLWDEVIACAKKTENADDVTLETLIWYGRAMQEKGLQQAAAEVFTDALKKKKNRSPLLLREAMYWRAVSYHRLGNTAKAFGEFQKIYADDPDYRDVSLRMATV
;
A
#
# COMPACT_ATOMS: atom_id res chain seq x y z
N MET A 1 -13.92 6.87 59.14
CA MET A 1 -13.94 6.88 57.65
C MET A 1 -13.04 5.75 57.15
N PRO A 2 -13.42 4.95 56.14
CA PRO A 2 -12.59 3.85 55.66
C PRO A 2 -11.42 4.35 54.80
N LEU A 3 -10.19 4.05 55.22
CA LEU A 3 -8.98 4.34 54.44
C LEU A 3 -9.03 3.67 53.06
N ARG A 4 -8.76 4.45 52.00
CA ARG A 4 -8.75 3.98 50.60
C ARG A 4 -7.38 3.42 50.26
N PHE A 5 -7.18 2.11 50.45
CA PHE A 5 -5.93 1.44 50.10
C PHE A 5 -5.88 1.13 48.59
N ASN A 6 -5.08 1.89 47.84
CA ASN A 6 -4.76 1.66 46.45
C ASN A 6 -3.23 1.61 46.29
N LYS A 7 -2.66 0.48 45.84
CA LYS A 7 -1.22 0.33 45.59
C LYS A 7 -0.98 0.12 44.09
N ARG A 8 -0.39 1.13 43.43
CA ARG A 8 0.11 1.02 42.05
C ARG A 8 1.55 0.51 42.09
N ILE A 9 1.85 -0.53 41.32
CA ILE A 9 3.18 -1.13 41.19
C ILE A 9 3.55 -1.10 39.71
N SER A 10 4.65 -0.43 39.36
CA SER A 10 5.18 -0.43 37.99
C SER A 10 6.16 -1.59 37.84
N LEU A 11 5.95 -2.43 36.84
CA LEU A 11 6.79 -3.60 36.53
C LEU A 11 7.65 -3.29 35.29
N GLY A 12 8.37 -2.17 35.35
CA GLY A 12 9.11 -1.59 34.22
C GLY A 12 8.35 -0.47 33.49
N LYS A 13 8.78 -0.18 32.25
CA LYS A 13 8.37 0.99 31.45
C LYS A 13 6.94 0.89 30.89
N PHE A 14 6.47 -0.32 30.61
CA PHE A 14 5.24 -0.59 29.84
C PHE A 14 4.16 -1.38 30.60
N PHE A 15 4.44 -1.83 31.83
CA PHE A 15 3.56 -2.68 32.63
C PHE A 15 3.23 -2.05 33.98
N LYS A 16 1.95 -1.88 34.29
CA LYS A 16 1.48 -1.24 35.53
C LYS A 16 0.33 -2.04 36.14
N VAL A 17 0.52 -2.50 37.37
CA VAL A 17 -0.53 -3.17 38.15
C VAL A 17 -1.14 -2.16 39.13
N ASN A 18 -2.47 -2.07 39.16
CA ASN A 18 -3.19 -1.27 40.15
C ASN A 18 -3.97 -2.23 41.06
N LEU A 19 -3.61 -2.29 42.34
CA LEU A 19 -4.30 -3.08 43.36
C LEU A 19 -5.18 -2.14 44.18
N GLY A 20 -6.49 -2.38 44.19
CA GLY A 20 -7.45 -1.60 44.97
C GLY A 20 -8.52 -2.47 45.65
N LYS A 21 -9.32 -1.86 46.52
CA LYS A 21 -10.31 -2.59 47.36
C LYS A 21 -11.43 -3.30 46.57
N SER A 22 -11.57 -3.02 45.27
CA SER A 22 -12.51 -3.66 44.32
C SER A 22 -11.83 -4.63 43.34
N GLY A 23 -10.56 -4.97 43.57
CA GLY A 23 -9.80 -5.95 42.80
C GLY A 23 -8.54 -5.39 42.12
N ALA A 24 -7.90 -6.25 41.34
CA ALA A 24 -6.71 -5.91 40.56
C ALA A 24 -7.08 -5.47 39.13
N SER A 25 -6.29 -4.54 38.59
CA SER A 25 -6.25 -4.26 37.15
C SER A 25 -4.81 -4.20 36.64
N PHE A 26 -4.61 -4.71 35.44
CA PHE A 26 -3.35 -4.79 34.73
C PHE A 26 -3.42 -3.91 33.49
N SER A 27 -2.52 -2.91 33.43
CA SER A 27 -2.39 -1.99 32.30
C SER A 27 -1.09 -2.31 31.54
N VAL A 28 -1.22 -2.61 30.25
CA VAL A 28 -0.14 -2.85 29.30
C VAL A 28 -0.14 -1.73 28.27
N GLY A 29 1.02 -1.13 28.00
CA GLY A 29 1.20 -0.27 26.83
C GLY A 29 2.23 0.84 26.98
N ILE A 30 2.34 1.62 25.92
CA ILE A 30 3.24 2.77 25.79
C ILE A 30 2.55 4.06 26.27
N PRO A 31 3.29 5.13 26.58
CA PRO A 31 2.69 6.45 26.79
C PRO A 31 1.88 6.85 25.55
N GLY A 32 0.57 7.04 25.72
CA GLY A 32 -0.37 7.35 24.63
C GLY A 32 -1.19 6.17 24.10
N ALA A 33 -0.80 4.91 24.32
CA ALA A 33 -1.62 3.77 23.90
C ALA A 33 -1.49 2.62 24.92
N HIS A 34 -2.57 2.35 25.66
CA HIS A 34 -2.58 1.30 26.67
C HIS A 34 -3.93 0.58 26.79
N PHE A 35 -3.84 -0.74 26.90
CA PHE A 35 -4.96 -1.63 27.25
C PHE A 35 -4.96 -1.87 28.76
N THR A 36 -6.13 -1.81 29.38
CA THR A 36 -6.32 -2.15 30.79
C THR A 36 -7.40 -3.20 30.95
N THR A 37 -6.99 -4.36 31.47
CA THR A 37 -7.88 -5.47 31.85
C THR A 37 -7.96 -5.61 33.38
N GLY A 38 -9.04 -6.19 33.90
CA GLY A 38 -9.22 -6.40 35.34
C GLY A 38 -10.67 -6.53 35.78
N THR A 39 -10.90 -6.63 37.09
CA THR A 39 -12.20 -6.97 37.72
C THR A 39 -13.36 -6.00 37.45
N SER A 40 -13.10 -4.88 36.77
CA SER A 40 -14.11 -3.87 36.41
C SER A 40 -14.39 -3.78 34.91
N GLY A 41 -13.87 -4.71 34.11
CA GLY A 41 -14.03 -4.75 32.65
C GLY A 41 -12.86 -4.15 31.86
N ASN A 42 -12.73 -4.61 30.62
CA ASN A 42 -11.67 -4.33 29.66
C ASN A 42 -11.82 -2.94 29.03
N ARG A 43 -10.70 -2.23 28.87
CA ARG A 43 -10.64 -0.86 28.34
C ARG A 43 -9.43 -0.62 27.46
N VAL A 44 -9.65 0.01 26.31
CA VAL A 44 -8.58 0.53 25.44
C VAL A 44 -8.55 2.05 25.61
N THR A 45 -7.37 2.60 25.92
CA THR A 45 -7.14 4.05 26.01
C THR A 45 -6.05 4.47 25.03
N VAL A 46 -6.42 5.32 24.07
CA VAL A 46 -5.52 5.91 23.06
C VAL A 46 -5.53 7.43 23.24
N GLY A 47 -4.39 8.09 23.14
CA GLY A 47 -4.25 9.53 23.36
C GLY A 47 -2.88 10.05 22.94
N ILE A 48 -2.79 11.33 22.62
CA ILE A 48 -1.58 11.92 22.03
C ILE A 48 -0.64 12.37 23.18
N PRO A 49 0.59 11.84 23.26
CA PRO A 49 1.52 12.22 24.33
C PRO A 49 1.77 13.73 24.38
N GLY A 50 1.79 14.31 25.58
CA GLY A 50 2.05 15.73 25.81
C GLY A 50 0.85 16.68 25.60
N THR A 51 -0.23 16.27 24.93
CA THR A 51 -1.38 17.17 24.66
C THR A 51 -2.52 17.07 25.68
N GLY A 52 -2.55 16.00 26.49
CA GLY A 52 -3.64 15.70 27.43
C GLY A 52 -4.89 15.07 26.78
N LEU A 53 -4.99 15.04 25.46
CA LEU A 53 -6.11 14.43 24.73
C LEU A 53 -6.02 12.90 24.78
N SER A 54 -7.09 12.24 25.27
CA SER A 54 -7.23 10.79 25.21
C SER A 54 -8.68 10.33 25.10
N TYR A 55 -8.89 9.27 24.33
CA TYR A 55 -10.14 8.56 24.12
C TYR A 55 -10.06 7.19 24.82
N THR A 56 -11.14 6.78 25.50
CA THR A 56 -11.19 5.49 26.21
C THR A 56 -12.47 4.74 25.90
N GLN A 57 -12.34 3.60 25.23
CA GLN A 57 -13.44 2.69 24.94
C GLN A 57 -13.49 1.56 25.96
N LYS A 58 -14.69 1.22 26.46
CA LYS A 58 -14.93 0.04 27.30
C LYS A 58 -15.45 -1.08 26.38
N LEU A 59 -14.99 -2.30 26.57
CA LEU A 59 -15.26 -3.43 25.66
C LEU A 59 -16.32 -4.42 26.14
N ASP A 60 -16.86 -4.25 27.35
CA ASP A 60 -17.86 -5.16 27.93
C ASP A 60 -19.28 -4.57 27.91
N ASP A 61 -20.16 -5.10 27.04
CA ASP A 61 -21.62 -5.00 27.25
C ASP A 61 -22.33 -6.36 27.13
N LYS A 62 -22.41 -7.03 28.28
CA LYS A 62 -23.41 -8.03 28.71
C LYS A 62 -23.84 -9.18 27.75
N LYS A 63 -23.45 -10.39 28.15
CA LYS A 63 -24.39 -11.32 28.85
C LYS A 63 -23.66 -12.32 29.77
N LYS A 64 -24.37 -12.88 30.76
CA LYS A 64 -23.88 -13.87 31.74
C LYS A 64 -23.91 -15.27 31.11
N ARG A 65 -23.04 -16.25 31.41
CA ARG A 65 -22.59 -16.87 32.69
C ARG A 65 -21.13 -17.44 32.51
N SER A 66 -20.36 -17.95 33.50
CA SER A 66 -20.48 -18.13 34.97
C SER A 66 -19.07 -18.38 35.62
N THR A 67 -19.04 -18.92 36.84
CA THR A 67 -17.90 -19.50 37.60
C THR A 67 -17.27 -20.72 36.90
N ILE A 68 -16.04 -21.22 37.18
CA ILE A 68 -15.22 -21.42 38.41
C ILE A 68 -13.70 -21.38 38.00
N LYS A 69 -12.64 -21.18 38.81
CA LYS A 69 -12.29 -20.39 40.03
C LYS A 69 -10.78 -20.69 40.34
N ASP A 70 -10.14 -19.87 41.19
CA ASP A 70 -8.88 -20.07 41.94
C ASP A 70 -7.50 -20.22 41.24
N SER A 71 -6.65 -19.24 41.56
CA SER A 71 -5.18 -19.18 41.56
C SER A 71 -4.53 -20.08 42.64
N ALA A 72 -3.20 -20.25 42.77
CA ALA A 72 -2.00 -20.20 41.90
C ALA A 72 -0.77 -20.31 42.84
N SER A 73 0.35 -20.92 42.42
CA SER A 73 1.67 -20.74 43.06
C SER A 73 2.81 -21.18 42.12
N ALA A 74 4.04 -20.77 42.42
CA ALA A 74 5.24 -20.82 41.56
C ALA A 74 6.41 -21.52 42.31
N PRO A 75 7.68 -21.68 41.81
CA PRO A 75 8.37 -20.78 40.86
C PRO A 75 9.34 -21.40 39.81
N SER A 76 9.74 -20.53 38.87
CA SER A 76 11.06 -20.44 38.20
C SER A 76 11.67 -21.65 37.47
N THR A 77 11.54 -21.65 36.15
CA THR A 77 12.65 -21.87 35.20
C THR A 77 12.66 -20.74 34.15
N LEU A 78 13.77 -20.56 33.41
CA LEU A 78 13.81 -19.61 32.30
C LEU A 78 13.09 -20.20 31.07
N SER A 79 11.79 -19.97 31.02
CA SER A 79 11.01 -20.07 29.78
C SER A 79 9.74 -19.24 29.91
N THR A 80 9.62 -18.16 29.13
CA THR A 80 8.28 -17.74 28.72
C THR A 80 7.72 -18.84 27.83
N PRO A 81 6.58 -19.48 28.17
CA PRO A 81 5.92 -20.36 27.22
C PRO A 81 5.37 -19.46 26.11
N SER A 82 6.13 -19.34 25.02
CA SER A 82 5.63 -18.81 23.76
C SER A 82 4.58 -19.78 23.26
N PHE A 83 3.34 -19.60 23.73
CA PHE A 83 2.14 -20.14 23.09
C PHE A 83 1.81 -19.34 21.82
N THR A 84 2.84 -19.01 21.03
CA THR A 84 2.67 -18.72 19.61
C THR A 84 2.04 -19.96 19.00
N SER A 85 0.90 -19.80 18.34
CA SER A 85 0.27 -20.90 17.60
C SER A 85 1.24 -21.45 16.54
N PRO A 86 1.06 -22.70 16.06
CA PRO A 86 1.85 -23.22 14.94
C PRO A 86 1.85 -22.27 13.74
N LEU A 87 0.71 -21.62 13.50
CA LEU A 87 0.50 -20.57 12.50
C LEU A 87 1.37 -19.32 12.76
N GLU A 88 1.37 -18.78 13.97
CA GLU A 88 2.25 -17.65 14.34
C GLU A 88 3.73 -17.99 14.21
N ASN A 89 4.15 -19.22 14.53
CA ASN A 89 5.54 -19.64 14.41
C ASN A 89 6.00 -19.71 12.94
N GLU A 90 5.15 -20.19 12.03
CA GLU A 90 5.44 -20.15 10.60
C GLU A 90 5.52 -18.70 10.09
N ILE A 91 4.57 -17.83 10.46
CA ILE A 91 4.59 -16.41 10.07
C ILE A 91 5.82 -15.68 10.60
N LEU A 92 6.19 -15.88 11.87
CA LEU A 92 7.42 -15.32 12.46
C LEU A 92 8.68 -15.84 11.76
N SER A 93 8.71 -17.11 11.35
CA SER A 93 9.82 -17.68 10.60
C SER A 93 9.93 -17.05 9.20
N GLY A 94 8.80 -16.85 8.52
CA GLY A 94 8.73 -16.14 7.23
C GLY A 94 9.19 -14.68 7.32
N LEU A 95 8.78 -13.97 8.38
CA LEU A 95 9.20 -12.58 8.64
C LEU A 95 10.71 -12.47 8.94
N ASN A 96 11.26 -13.41 9.72
CA ASN A 96 12.70 -13.48 9.97
C ASN A 96 13.49 -13.79 8.68
N ALA A 97 12.99 -14.70 7.83
CA ALA A 97 13.59 -14.99 6.54
C ALA A 97 13.59 -13.75 5.62
N LEU A 98 12.49 -12.98 5.55
CA LEU A 98 12.45 -11.70 4.82
C LEU A 98 13.45 -10.68 5.36
N HIS A 99 13.57 -10.55 6.69
CA HIS A 99 14.54 -9.63 7.30
C HIS A 99 15.99 -9.98 6.92
N ASN A 100 16.29 -11.27 6.77
CA ASN A 100 17.59 -11.78 6.33
C ASN A 100 17.76 -11.78 4.80
N GLY A 101 16.76 -11.33 4.02
CA GLY A 101 16.78 -11.31 2.56
C GLY A 101 16.46 -12.64 1.87
N ASP A 102 16.15 -13.70 2.63
CA ASP A 102 15.80 -15.01 2.08
C ASP A 102 14.31 -15.07 1.70
N ALA A 103 14.02 -14.57 0.50
CA ALA A 103 12.68 -14.58 -0.09
C ALA A 103 12.14 -16.00 -0.35
N ALA A 104 13.00 -17.00 -0.55
CA ALA A 104 12.60 -18.37 -0.88
C ALA A 104 12.12 -19.12 0.37
N THR A 105 12.90 -19.09 1.46
CA THR A 105 12.49 -19.62 2.76
C THR A 105 11.28 -18.86 3.30
N ALA A 106 11.24 -17.53 3.12
CA ALA A 106 10.07 -16.72 3.48
C ALA A 106 8.79 -17.18 2.78
N LEU A 107 8.83 -17.33 1.46
CA LEU A 107 7.71 -17.85 0.69
C LEU A 107 7.28 -19.24 1.18
N GLY A 108 8.24 -20.14 1.40
CA GLY A 108 7.99 -21.49 1.92
C GLY A 108 7.30 -21.51 3.30
N HIS A 109 7.56 -20.52 4.16
CA HIS A 109 6.84 -20.35 5.43
C HIS A 109 5.42 -19.80 5.23
N PHE A 110 5.26 -18.70 4.49
CA PHE A 110 3.95 -18.08 4.29
C PHE A 110 2.97 -18.97 3.52
N SER A 111 3.43 -19.71 2.51
CA SER A 111 2.60 -20.62 1.70
C SER A 111 1.96 -21.76 2.49
N LYS A 112 2.54 -22.20 3.62
CA LYS A 112 1.94 -23.25 4.47
C LYS A 112 0.65 -22.80 5.16
N VAL A 113 0.56 -21.51 5.47
CA VAL A 113 -0.49 -20.92 6.32
C VAL A 113 -1.37 -19.93 5.56
N SER A 114 -1.11 -19.72 4.27
CA SER A 114 -1.89 -18.82 3.41
C SER A 114 -3.36 -19.24 3.23
N ALA A 115 -3.71 -20.50 3.51
CA ALA A 115 -5.10 -20.95 3.54
C ALA A 115 -5.86 -20.48 4.80
N ASP A 116 -5.15 -20.26 5.91
CA ASP A 116 -5.71 -19.93 7.23
C ASP A 116 -5.54 -18.44 7.60
N GLU A 117 -4.51 -17.77 7.07
CA GLU A 117 -4.17 -16.37 7.40
C GLU A 117 -3.98 -15.53 6.13
N PRO A 118 -4.92 -14.61 5.82
CA PRO A 118 -4.86 -13.78 4.61
C PRO A 118 -3.66 -12.82 4.53
N GLY A 119 -3.06 -12.43 5.65
CA GLY A 119 -1.81 -11.66 5.66
C GLY A 119 -0.65 -12.46 5.08
N ALA A 120 -0.49 -13.72 5.51
CA ALA A 120 0.44 -14.66 4.93
C ALA A 120 0.13 -14.99 3.46
N ALA A 121 -1.15 -15.07 3.07
CA ALA A 121 -1.54 -15.20 1.66
C ALA A 121 -1.05 -14.02 0.81
N LEU A 122 -1.24 -12.79 1.29
CA LEU A 122 -0.73 -11.57 0.64
C LEU A 122 0.80 -11.54 0.57
N MET A 123 1.50 -11.90 1.66
CA MET A 123 2.96 -11.96 1.67
C MET A 123 3.51 -13.04 0.73
N ALA A 124 2.89 -14.22 0.67
CA ALA A 124 3.25 -15.27 -0.27
C ALA A 124 3.00 -14.84 -1.73
N ALA A 125 1.82 -14.28 -2.03
CA ALA A 125 1.48 -13.78 -3.36
C ALA A 125 2.44 -12.69 -3.86
N TYR A 126 2.82 -11.74 -2.99
CA TYR A 126 3.80 -10.70 -3.31
C TYR A 126 5.19 -11.28 -3.64
N LEU A 127 5.61 -12.35 -2.95
CA LEU A 127 6.87 -13.05 -3.24
C LEU A 127 6.80 -13.91 -4.50
N LEU A 128 5.64 -14.48 -4.83
CA LEU A 128 5.38 -15.22 -6.07
C LEU A 128 5.35 -14.29 -7.29
N ALA A 129 4.67 -13.14 -7.19
CA ALA A 129 4.66 -12.11 -8.23
C ALA A 129 6.09 -11.66 -8.59
N ARG A 130 6.95 -11.44 -7.58
CA ARG A 130 8.38 -11.11 -7.77
C ARG A 130 9.24 -12.25 -8.36
N GLN A 131 8.68 -13.45 -8.53
CA GLN A 131 9.30 -14.60 -9.20
C GLN A 131 8.60 -14.94 -10.53
N ASN A 132 7.68 -14.07 -11.00
CA ASN A 132 6.81 -14.29 -12.16
C ASN A 132 5.93 -15.55 -12.06
N GLU A 133 5.65 -16.03 -10.84
CA GLU A 133 4.75 -17.16 -10.56
C GLU A 133 3.27 -16.71 -10.57
N ASN A 134 2.88 -15.98 -11.63
CA ASN A 134 1.68 -15.14 -11.66
C ASN A 134 0.40 -15.90 -11.30
N ALA A 135 0.18 -17.07 -11.90
CA ALA A 135 -0.99 -17.91 -11.64
C ALA A 135 -1.11 -18.36 -10.17
N LYS A 136 0.00 -18.59 -9.46
CA LYS A 136 -0.01 -18.91 -8.02
C LYS A 136 -0.31 -17.67 -7.17
N ALA A 137 0.19 -16.51 -7.58
CA ALA A 137 -0.10 -15.26 -6.89
C ALA A 137 -1.58 -14.86 -7.02
N ILE A 138 -2.14 -14.92 -8.24
CA ILE A 138 -3.58 -14.67 -8.52
C ILE A 138 -4.47 -15.53 -7.62
N ALA A 139 -4.22 -16.85 -7.57
CA ALA A 139 -4.99 -17.80 -6.78
C ALA A 139 -4.97 -17.53 -5.26
N LEU A 140 -3.99 -16.79 -4.76
CA LEU A 140 -3.91 -16.36 -3.36
C LEU A 140 -4.55 -14.99 -3.10
N LEU A 141 -4.66 -14.11 -4.11
CA LEU A 141 -5.22 -12.76 -3.96
C LEU A 141 -6.73 -12.68 -4.25
N GLU A 142 -7.25 -13.43 -5.23
CA GLU A 142 -8.69 -13.48 -5.54
C GLU A 142 -9.56 -13.74 -4.28
N PRO A 143 -9.22 -14.70 -3.38
CA PRO A 143 -10.03 -14.96 -2.19
C PRO A 143 -9.98 -13.83 -1.15
N ILE A 144 -8.94 -12.99 -1.13
CA ILE A 144 -8.78 -11.91 -0.16
C ILE A 144 -9.80 -10.80 -0.45
N LEU A 145 -9.92 -10.41 -1.73
CA LEU A 145 -10.90 -9.41 -2.16
C LEU A 145 -12.33 -9.96 -2.09
N LYS A 146 -12.55 -11.17 -2.60
CA LYS A 146 -13.88 -11.80 -2.67
C LYS A 146 -14.57 -11.99 -1.32
N ASN A 147 -13.80 -12.09 -0.23
CA ASN A 147 -14.30 -12.28 1.12
C ASN A 147 -14.31 -10.99 1.98
N ASP A 148 -14.10 -9.80 1.41
CA ASP A 148 -13.97 -8.50 2.12
C ASP A 148 -13.01 -8.58 3.33
N VAL A 149 -11.82 -9.14 3.10
CA VAL A 149 -10.83 -9.31 4.17
C VAL A 149 -10.28 -7.96 4.61
N LYS A 150 -10.50 -7.63 5.88
CA LYS A 150 -9.96 -6.40 6.49
C LYS A 150 -8.46 -6.51 6.68
N LEU A 151 -7.73 -5.81 5.82
CA LEU A 151 -6.27 -5.67 5.84
C LEU A 151 -5.84 -4.31 6.42
N PRO A 152 -4.70 -4.25 7.15
CA PRO A 152 -3.86 -5.38 7.55
C PRO A 152 -4.57 -6.26 8.60
N THR A 153 -4.30 -7.57 8.60
CA THR A 153 -4.95 -8.49 9.55
C THR A 153 -4.48 -8.23 10.99
N LEU A 154 -5.24 -8.71 11.99
CA LEU A 154 -4.85 -8.54 13.39
C LEU A 154 -3.46 -9.10 13.69
N LEU A 155 -3.07 -10.20 13.03
CA LEU A 155 -1.76 -10.83 13.21
C LEU A 155 -0.67 -10.00 12.54
N MET A 156 -0.90 -9.45 11.34
CA MET A 156 -0.02 -8.44 10.75
C MET A 156 0.20 -7.26 11.70
N ILE A 157 -0.87 -6.69 12.28
CA ILE A 157 -0.78 -5.56 13.24
C ILE A 157 0.00 -5.94 14.52
N GLN A 158 -0.05 -7.20 14.95
CA GLN A 158 0.67 -7.68 16.14
C GLN A 158 2.16 -7.93 15.89
N GLN A 159 2.53 -8.43 14.71
CA GLN A 159 3.91 -8.83 14.38
C GLN A 159 4.66 -7.80 13.51
N MET A 160 3.96 -6.83 12.91
CA MET A 160 4.50 -5.87 11.95
C MET A 160 3.94 -4.46 12.24
N ASN A 161 4.82 -3.48 12.52
CA ASN A 161 4.39 -2.12 12.88
C ASN A 161 3.68 -1.36 11.74
N ASP A 162 4.09 -1.62 10.49
CA ASP A 162 3.53 -1.05 9.26
C ASP A 162 3.95 -1.98 8.12
N VAL A 163 3.00 -2.48 7.33
CA VAL A 163 3.27 -3.40 6.22
C VAL A 163 3.11 -2.62 4.93
N ARG A 164 4.23 -2.32 4.27
CA ARG A 164 4.24 -1.60 3.00
C ARG A 164 4.68 -2.53 1.87
N LEU A 165 3.89 -2.54 0.80
CA LEU A 165 4.17 -3.24 -0.45
C LEU A 165 4.66 -2.22 -1.47
N GLU A 166 5.68 -2.58 -2.24
CA GLU A 166 6.18 -1.80 -3.37
C GLU A 166 5.58 -2.40 -4.64
N ILE A 167 4.52 -1.77 -5.15
CA ILE A 167 3.70 -2.29 -6.25
C ILE A 167 4.05 -1.51 -7.51
N ALA A 168 4.36 -2.22 -8.61
CA ALA A 168 4.42 -1.63 -9.93
C ALA A 168 3.01 -1.18 -10.35
N LEU A 169 2.92 0.05 -10.85
CA LEU A 169 1.69 0.58 -11.45
C LEU A 169 1.83 0.68 -12.97
N THR A 170 3.07 0.86 -13.41
CA THR A 170 3.54 0.97 -14.79
C THR A 170 4.98 0.43 -14.84
N PRO A 171 5.57 0.22 -16.03
CA PRO A 171 7.00 -0.09 -16.17
C PRO A 171 7.95 0.96 -15.57
N ASN A 172 7.50 2.22 -15.38
CA ASN A 172 8.33 3.34 -14.92
C ASN A 172 8.08 3.73 -13.46
N VAL A 173 6.89 3.47 -12.92
CA VAL A 173 6.42 3.98 -11.62
C VAL A 173 5.96 2.87 -10.70
N ARG A 174 6.42 2.97 -9.44
CA ARG A 174 6.03 2.10 -8.34
C ARG A 174 5.42 2.92 -7.20
N ALA A 175 4.35 2.42 -6.60
CA ALA A 175 3.76 3.01 -5.39
C ALA A 175 4.08 2.17 -4.15
N THR A 176 4.45 2.85 -3.07
CA THR A 176 4.60 2.24 -1.75
C THR A 176 3.27 2.34 -0.98
N LEU A 177 2.51 1.25 -0.92
CA LEU A 177 1.18 1.22 -0.33
C LEU A 177 1.16 0.38 0.95
N SER A 178 0.47 0.86 2.00
CA SER A 178 0.19 0.02 3.17
C SER A 178 -0.77 -1.13 2.78
N ALA A 179 -0.57 -2.32 3.34
CA ALA A 179 -1.36 -3.51 3.03
C ALA A 179 -2.86 -3.31 3.34
N ASN A 180 -3.64 -3.07 2.29
CA ASN A 180 -5.08 -2.82 2.30
C ASN A 180 -5.71 -3.35 1.00
N SER A 181 -7.04 -3.27 0.86
CA SER A 181 -7.74 -3.81 -0.32
C SER A 181 -7.33 -3.15 -1.64
N LEU A 182 -6.94 -1.87 -1.63
CA LEU A 182 -6.43 -1.18 -2.83
C LEU A 182 -5.06 -1.73 -3.25
N ALA A 183 -4.16 -1.98 -2.29
CA ALA A 183 -2.86 -2.60 -2.57
C ALA A 183 -3.01 -4.03 -3.12
N VAL A 184 -3.99 -4.80 -2.60
CA VAL A 184 -4.32 -6.13 -3.16
C VAL A 184 -4.88 -6.01 -4.57
N ALA A 185 -5.80 -5.08 -4.82
CA ALA A 185 -6.42 -4.89 -6.13
C ALA A 185 -5.40 -4.45 -7.20
N LEU A 186 -4.49 -3.53 -6.88
CA LEU A 186 -3.43 -3.09 -7.80
C LEU A 186 -2.41 -4.20 -8.08
N LEU A 187 -1.99 -4.96 -7.06
CA LEU A 187 -1.11 -6.11 -7.26
C LEU A 187 -1.79 -7.21 -8.12
N LEU A 188 -3.09 -7.41 -7.96
CA LEU A 188 -3.86 -8.37 -8.76
C LEU A 188 -4.11 -7.87 -10.20
N ALA A 189 -4.28 -6.56 -10.41
CA ALA A 189 -4.39 -5.96 -11.74
C ALA A 189 -3.11 -6.11 -12.57
N GLU A 190 -1.95 -5.81 -11.98
CA GLU A 190 -0.61 -6.07 -12.56
C GLU A 190 -0.46 -7.56 -12.94
N LEU A 191 -0.90 -8.47 -12.06
CA LEU A 191 -0.83 -9.92 -12.31
C LEU A 191 -1.78 -10.40 -13.41
N TYR A 192 -2.97 -9.83 -13.56
CA TYR A 192 -3.88 -10.09 -14.67
C TYR A 192 -3.32 -9.54 -15.99
N GLN A 193 -2.77 -8.32 -15.99
CA GLN A 193 -2.11 -7.72 -17.15
C GLN A 193 -0.92 -8.57 -17.60
N GLY A 194 -0.09 -9.03 -16.66
CA GLY A 194 1.00 -10.00 -16.88
C GLY A 194 0.55 -11.44 -17.17
N ASN A 195 -0.73 -11.65 -17.49
CA ASN A 195 -1.32 -12.93 -17.91
C ASN A 195 -2.32 -12.72 -19.08
N ASP A 196 -2.21 -11.59 -19.80
CA ASP A 196 -3.09 -11.16 -20.90
C ASP A 196 -4.59 -10.99 -20.55
N GLU A 197 -4.95 -10.94 -19.25
CA GLU A 197 -6.33 -10.81 -18.75
C GLU A 197 -6.73 -9.34 -18.47
N VAL A 198 -6.34 -8.42 -19.35
CA VAL A 198 -6.49 -6.95 -19.20
C VAL A 198 -7.92 -6.53 -18.82
N ASP A 199 -8.94 -7.15 -19.41
CA ASP A 199 -10.35 -6.83 -19.13
C ASP A 199 -10.75 -7.13 -17.67
N LYS A 200 -10.12 -8.15 -17.03
CA LYS A 200 -10.31 -8.41 -15.59
C LYS A 200 -9.64 -7.33 -14.74
N ALA A 201 -8.45 -6.86 -15.15
CA ALA A 201 -7.73 -5.81 -14.44
C ALA A 201 -8.55 -4.50 -14.44
N ILE A 202 -9.08 -4.10 -15.61
CA ILE A 202 -9.98 -2.94 -15.73
C ILE A 202 -11.22 -3.13 -14.84
N SER A 203 -11.96 -4.22 -15.02
CA SER A 203 -13.21 -4.49 -14.27
C SER A 203 -13.01 -4.46 -12.74
N LEU A 204 -11.87 -4.97 -12.27
CA LEU A 204 -11.48 -4.96 -10.86
C LEU A 204 -11.22 -3.53 -10.36
N LEU A 205 -10.43 -2.75 -11.09
CA LEU A 205 -10.06 -1.41 -10.64
C LEU A 205 -11.23 -0.41 -10.75
N GLU A 206 -12.14 -0.57 -11.72
CA GLU A 206 -13.43 0.16 -11.78
C GLU A 206 -14.35 -0.12 -10.58
N GLU A 207 -14.23 -1.27 -9.91
CA GLU A 207 -14.96 -1.53 -8.66
C GLU A 207 -14.40 -0.78 -7.45
N ILE A 208 -13.08 -0.62 -7.43
CA ILE A 208 -12.40 0.14 -6.38
C ILE A 208 -12.59 1.66 -6.60
N ASP A 209 -12.50 2.16 -7.84
CA ASP A 209 -12.57 3.60 -8.18
C ASP A 209 -13.92 4.22 -7.80
N ARG A 210 -15.02 3.46 -7.97
CA ARG A 210 -16.37 3.80 -7.48
C ARG A 210 -16.43 4.17 -5.98
N ASN A 211 -15.43 3.79 -5.18
CA ASN A 211 -15.38 3.96 -3.73
C ASN A 211 -14.10 4.65 -3.21
N VAL A 212 -13.04 4.77 -4.03
CA VAL A 212 -11.69 5.16 -3.58
C VAL A 212 -11.00 6.08 -4.59
N ASP A 213 -10.97 7.38 -4.27
CA ASP A 213 -10.17 8.38 -5.00
C ASP A 213 -8.69 8.27 -4.57
N ALA A 214 -7.83 7.75 -5.45
CA ALA A 214 -6.40 7.55 -5.18
C ALA A 214 -5.56 7.55 -6.46
N SER A 215 -4.55 8.43 -6.55
CA SER A 215 -3.70 8.57 -7.75
C SER A 215 -3.05 7.28 -8.27
N PRO A 216 -2.61 6.32 -7.43
CA PRO A 216 -2.13 5.01 -7.88
C PRO A 216 -3.16 4.22 -8.71
N LEU A 217 -4.44 4.32 -8.33
CA LEU A 217 -5.55 3.69 -9.04
C LEU A 217 -5.80 4.37 -10.38
N THR A 218 -5.83 5.71 -10.38
CA THR A 218 -5.98 6.52 -11.59
C THR A 218 -4.86 6.24 -12.59
N LEU A 219 -3.60 6.07 -12.14
CA LEU A 219 -2.47 5.76 -13.01
C LEU A 219 -2.60 4.37 -13.65
N SER A 220 -2.88 3.33 -12.86
CA SER A 220 -3.01 1.97 -13.37
C SER A 220 -4.19 1.84 -14.35
N LEU A 221 -5.34 2.48 -14.05
CA LEU A 221 -6.44 2.59 -15.01
C LEU A 221 -6.06 3.34 -16.29
N CYS A 222 -5.25 4.41 -16.22
CA CYS A 222 -4.79 5.12 -17.41
C CYS A 222 -3.96 4.24 -18.35
N GLU A 223 -3.05 3.41 -17.83
CA GLU A 223 -2.25 2.50 -18.66
C GLU A 223 -3.11 1.36 -19.22
N LEU A 224 -3.98 0.74 -18.41
CA LEU A 224 -4.87 -0.32 -18.87
C LEU A 224 -5.81 0.17 -19.98
N TYR A 225 -6.44 1.34 -19.83
CA TYR A 225 -7.26 1.94 -20.89
C TYR A 225 -6.42 2.30 -22.13
N ALA A 226 -5.23 2.87 -21.96
CA ALA A 226 -4.32 3.18 -23.08
C ALA A 226 -3.87 1.92 -23.84
N SER A 227 -3.75 0.77 -23.17
CA SER A 227 -3.41 -0.52 -23.78
C SER A 227 -4.52 -1.09 -24.69
N GLN A 228 -5.77 -0.66 -24.47
CA GLN A 228 -6.97 -1.05 -25.23
C GLN A 228 -7.45 0.06 -26.20
N ASP A 229 -6.64 1.09 -26.46
CA ASP A 229 -7.01 2.30 -27.24
C ASP A 229 -8.23 3.09 -26.67
N LEU A 230 -8.56 2.89 -25.39
CA LEU A 230 -9.69 3.52 -24.67
C LEU A 230 -9.33 4.95 -24.22
N TRP A 231 -9.07 5.82 -25.19
CA TRP A 231 -8.54 7.17 -24.98
C TRP A 231 -9.56 8.17 -24.40
N ASP A 232 -10.87 7.93 -24.50
CA ASP A 232 -11.87 8.81 -23.83
C ASP A 232 -11.95 8.50 -22.32
N GLU A 233 -11.68 7.25 -21.95
CA GLU A 233 -11.67 6.71 -20.61
C GLU A 233 -10.44 7.23 -19.84
N VAL A 234 -9.25 7.23 -20.47
CA VAL A 234 -8.04 7.92 -19.97
C VAL A 234 -8.31 9.40 -19.71
N ILE A 235 -9.00 10.10 -20.64
CA ILE A 235 -9.43 11.49 -20.44
C ILE A 235 -10.43 11.60 -19.29
N ALA A 236 -11.36 10.66 -19.16
CA ALA A 236 -12.40 10.69 -18.15
C ALA A 236 -11.85 10.59 -16.72
N CYS A 237 -10.88 9.71 -16.46
CA CYS A 237 -10.26 9.57 -15.14
C CYS A 237 -9.16 10.62 -14.88
N ALA A 238 -8.26 10.87 -15.82
CA ALA A 238 -7.06 11.68 -15.57
C ALA A 238 -7.31 13.20 -15.45
N LYS A 239 -8.43 13.72 -15.98
CA LYS A 239 -8.70 15.17 -16.11
C LYS A 239 -8.66 16.03 -14.84
N LYS A 240 -8.70 15.43 -13.65
CA LYS A 240 -8.61 16.12 -12.35
C LYS A 240 -7.21 16.09 -11.72
N THR A 241 -6.25 15.42 -12.35
CA THR A 241 -4.94 15.14 -11.74
C THR A 241 -4.13 16.42 -11.49
N GLU A 242 -3.77 16.68 -10.25
CA GLU A 242 -2.78 17.71 -9.91
C GLU A 242 -1.37 17.11 -9.88
N ASN A 243 -0.41 17.81 -10.48
CA ASN A 243 0.99 17.40 -10.54
C ASN A 243 1.65 17.44 -9.13
N ALA A 244 1.61 16.34 -8.37
CA ALA A 244 2.08 16.26 -6.98
C ALA A 244 3.41 15.50 -6.85
N ASP A 245 3.52 14.34 -7.47
CA ASP A 245 4.57 13.32 -7.37
C ASP A 245 4.82 12.63 -8.73
N ASP A 246 5.62 11.58 -8.78
CA ASP A 246 5.90 10.84 -10.03
C ASP A 246 4.70 10.01 -10.53
N VAL A 247 3.80 9.57 -9.63
CA VAL A 247 2.53 8.89 -10.00
C VAL A 247 1.65 9.83 -10.80
N THR A 248 1.33 10.98 -10.21
CA THR A 248 0.50 12.02 -10.85
C THR A 248 1.19 12.69 -12.05
N LEU A 249 2.52 12.65 -12.14
CA LEU A 249 3.26 13.05 -13.35
C LEU A 249 2.98 12.11 -14.51
N GLU A 250 3.07 10.79 -14.30
CA GLU A 250 2.81 9.82 -15.37
C GLU A 250 1.32 9.77 -15.75
N THR A 251 0.40 9.96 -14.79
CA THR A 251 -1.03 10.15 -15.11
C THR A 251 -1.26 11.37 -16.02
N LEU A 252 -0.53 12.47 -15.83
CA LEU A 252 -0.58 13.63 -16.73
C LEU A 252 0.09 13.37 -18.09
N ILE A 253 1.08 12.48 -18.17
CA ILE A 253 1.65 12.04 -19.44
C ILE A 253 0.60 11.24 -20.22
N TRP A 254 -0.07 10.27 -19.60
CA TRP A 254 -1.19 9.53 -20.22
C TRP A 254 -2.35 10.43 -20.63
N TYR A 255 -2.71 11.43 -19.81
CA TYR A 255 -3.72 12.43 -20.17
C TYR A 255 -3.33 13.24 -21.42
N GLY A 256 -2.07 13.66 -21.51
CA GLY A 256 -1.54 14.33 -22.70
C GLY A 256 -1.49 13.42 -23.93
N ARG A 257 -1.12 12.14 -23.76
CA ARG A 257 -1.16 11.11 -24.83
C ARG A 257 -2.57 10.94 -25.38
N ALA A 258 -3.57 10.80 -24.51
CA ALA A 258 -4.96 10.65 -24.93
C ALA A 258 -5.46 11.87 -25.72
N MET A 259 -5.10 13.09 -25.30
CA MET A 259 -5.35 14.29 -26.10
C MET A 259 -4.64 14.28 -27.46
N GLN A 260 -3.42 13.76 -27.55
CA GLN A 260 -2.69 13.64 -28.83
C GLN A 260 -3.41 12.72 -29.81
N GLU A 261 -3.92 11.58 -29.36
CA GLU A 261 -4.60 10.63 -30.26
C GLU A 261 -6.05 11.05 -30.58
N LYS A 262 -6.70 11.84 -29.70
CA LYS A 262 -7.93 12.60 -30.04
C LYS A 262 -7.67 13.81 -30.97
N GLY A 263 -6.45 14.01 -31.44
CA GLY A 263 -6.09 15.11 -32.36
C GLY A 263 -5.87 16.47 -31.69
N LEU A 264 -6.07 16.60 -30.37
CA LEU A 264 -6.10 17.85 -29.59
C LEU A 264 -4.69 18.33 -29.21
N GLN A 265 -3.80 18.47 -30.21
CA GLN A 265 -2.35 18.68 -29.99
C GLN A 265 -2.02 19.94 -29.17
N GLN A 266 -2.83 21.00 -29.27
CA GLN A 266 -2.66 22.24 -28.48
C GLN A 266 -2.92 21.98 -26.99
N ALA A 267 -4.04 21.35 -26.65
CA ALA A 267 -4.38 21.00 -25.27
C ALA A 267 -3.38 19.99 -24.69
N ALA A 268 -2.93 19.01 -25.49
CA ALA A 268 -1.85 18.10 -25.10
C ALA A 268 -0.55 18.86 -24.76
N ALA A 269 -0.15 19.83 -25.59
CA ALA A 269 1.06 20.63 -25.34
C ALA A 269 0.95 21.49 -24.06
N GLU A 270 -0.25 21.90 -23.68
CA GLU A 270 -0.54 22.58 -22.41
C GLU A 270 -0.45 21.60 -21.23
N VAL A 271 -1.08 20.42 -21.31
CA VAL A 271 -0.97 19.36 -20.28
C VAL A 271 0.49 18.96 -20.02
N PHE A 272 1.28 18.69 -21.07
CA PHE A 272 2.70 18.39 -20.90
C PHE A 272 3.51 19.58 -20.37
N THR A 273 3.10 20.81 -20.64
CA THR A 273 3.75 22.00 -20.05
C THR A 273 3.49 22.08 -18.55
N ASP A 274 2.29 21.71 -18.10
CA ASP A 274 1.91 21.66 -16.69
C ASP A 274 2.55 20.47 -15.95
N ALA A 275 2.70 19.33 -16.61
CA ALA A 275 3.55 18.21 -16.15
C ALA A 275 5.00 18.66 -15.90
N LEU A 276 5.57 19.47 -16.80
CA LEU A 276 6.96 19.93 -16.75
C LEU A 276 7.22 21.15 -15.82
N LYS A 277 6.19 21.72 -15.17
CA LYS A 277 6.33 22.82 -14.20
C LYS A 277 7.17 22.44 -12.97
N LYS A 278 7.04 21.22 -12.47
CA LYS A 278 7.73 20.72 -11.26
C LYS A 278 8.81 19.70 -11.64
N LYS A 279 10.09 20.07 -11.48
CA LYS A 279 11.24 19.22 -11.84
C LYS A 279 12.04 18.66 -10.65
N LYS A 280 11.89 19.25 -9.46
CA LYS A 280 12.62 18.81 -8.26
C LYS A 280 12.00 17.54 -7.69
N ASN A 281 12.84 16.58 -7.31
CA ASN A 281 12.47 15.28 -6.74
C ASN A 281 11.55 14.45 -7.68
N ARG A 282 11.78 14.50 -9.00
CA ARG A 282 11.04 13.73 -10.01
C ARG A 282 11.96 12.84 -10.84
N SER A 283 11.43 11.73 -11.32
CA SER A 283 12.11 10.81 -12.23
C SER A 283 12.59 11.54 -13.49
N PRO A 284 13.90 11.54 -13.81
CA PRO A 284 14.42 12.12 -15.04
C PRO A 284 13.80 11.47 -16.30
N LEU A 285 13.47 10.18 -16.23
CA LEU A 285 12.81 9.45 -17.31
C LEU A 285 11.41 10.03 -17.60
N LEU A 286 10.58 10.25 -16.57
CA LEU A 286 9.25 10.85 -16.75
C LEU A 286 9.34 12.31 -17.26
N LEU A 287 10.34 13.07 -16.82
CA LEU A 287 10.59 14.41 -17.35
C LEU A 287 11.03 14.39 -18.83
N ARG A 288 11.81 13.37 -19.26
CA ARG A 288 12.20 13.15 -20.66
C ARG A 288 10.98 12.73 -21.50
N GLU A 289 10.14 11.85 -20.99
CA GLU A 289 8.88 11.36 -21.60
C GLU A 289 7.88 12.50 -21.82
N ALA A 290 7.62 13.32 -20.80
CA ALA A 290 6.75 14.49 -20.92
C ALA A 290 7.30 15.53 -21.92
N MET A 291 8.62 15.72 -21.99
CA MET A 291 9.25 16.64 -22.94
C MET A 291 9.21 16.10 -24.37
N TYR A 292 9.41 14.79 -24.55
CA TYR A 292 9.32 14.11 -25.84
C TYR A 292 7.91 14.24 -26.43
N TRP A 293 6.86 13.91 -25.68
CA TRP A 293 5.50 14.02 -26.21
C TRP A 293 5.07 15.47 -26.43
N ARG A 294 5.54 16.43 -25.62
CA ARG A 294 5.33 17.85 -25.94
C ARG A 294 5.98 18.28 -27.25
N ALA A 295 7.20 17.83 -27.51
CA ALA A 295 7.89 18.09 -28.78
C ALA A 295 7.14 17.46 -29.97
N VAL A 296 6.54 16.27 -29.79
CA VAL A 296 5.62 15.65 -30.78
C VAL A 296 4.40 16.54 -31.02
N SER A 297 3.74 17.06 -29.98
CA SER A 297 2.64 18.02 -30.14
C SER A 297 3.08 19.29 -30.87
N TYR A 298 4.23 19.88 -30.52
CA TYR A 298 4.76 21.05 -31.20
C TYR A 298 5.04 20.81 -32.69
N HIS A 299 5.59 19.64 -33.06
CA HIS A 299 5.80 19.29 -34.47
C HIS A 299 4.47 19.08 -35.21
N ARG A 300 3.51 18.35 -34.61
CA ARG A 300 2.15 18.18 -35.16
C ARG A 300 1.38 19.50 -35.31
N LEU A 301 1.73 20.54 -34.54
CA LEU A 301 1.23 21.93 -34.67
C LEU A 301 2.02 22.80 -35.66
N GLY A 302 3.00 22.26 -36.37
CA GLY A 302 3.88 23.02 -37.27
C GLY A 302 4.91 23.92 -36.57
N ASN A 303 5.06 23.81 -35.24
CA ASN A 303 6.00 24.61 -34.44
C ASN A 303 7.38 23.92 -34.38
N THR A 304 7.97 23.73 -35.55
CA THR A 304 9.23 22.99 -35.78
C THR A 304 10.36 23.48 -34.89
N ALA A 305 10.58 24.80 -34.79
CA ALA A 305 11.64 25.39 -33.97
C ALA A 305 11.55 25.01 -32.46
N LYS A 306 10.33 24.92 -31.89
CA LYS A 306 10.16 24.43 -30.50
C LYS A 306 10.37 22.92 -30.40
N ALA A 307 9.85 22.16 -31.37
CA ALA A 307 9.97 20.71 -31.39
C ALA A 307 11.43 20.27 -31.51
N PHE A 308 12.16 20.79 -32.50
CA PHE A 308 13.60 20.57 -32.68
C PHE A 308 14.38 20.98 -31.43
N GLY A 309 14.06 22.15 -30.86
CA GLY A 309 14.67 22.63 -29.62
C GLY A 309 14.39 21.79 -28.37
N GLU A 310 13.46 20.83 -28.40
CA GLU A 310 13.23 19.86 -27.32
C GLU A 310 13.78 18.47 -27.67
N PHE A 311 13.60 17.99 -28.91
CA PHE A 311 14.26 16.77 -29.41
C PHE A 311 15.80 16.85 -29.34
N GLN A 312 16.41 18.01 -29.64
CA GLN A 312 17.86 18.20 -29.52
C GLN A 312 18.36 18.03 -28.09
N LYS A 313 17.56 18.43 -27.09
CA LYS A 313 17.90 18.28 -25.66
C LYS A 313 17.79 16.84 -25.20
N ILE A 314 16.81 16.10 -25.73
CA ILE A 314 16.65 14.67 -25.49
C ILE A 314 17.82 13.92 -26.12
N TYR A 315 18.09 14.14 -27.42
CA TYR A 315 19.19 13.48 -28.14
C TYR A 315 20.58 13.76 -27.54
N ALA A 316 20.81 14.95 -26.96
CA ALA A 316 22.08 15.27 -26.29
C ALA A 316 22.26 14.62 -24.90
N ASP A 317 21.20 14.05 -24.34
CA ASP A 317 21.15 13.38 -23.02
C ASP A 317 21.00 11.86 -23.18
N ASP A 318 20.27 11.42 -24.20
CA ASP A 318 19.98 10.03 -24.56
C ASP A 318 19.63 9.92 -26.08
N PRO A 319 20.63 9.62 -26.95
CA PRO A 319 20.45 9.56 -28.40
C PRO A 319 19.49 8.45 -28.89
N ASP A 320 19.41 7.36 -28.12
CA ASP A 320 18.63 6.15 -28.44
C ASP A 320 17.20 6.22 -27.87
N TYR A 321 16.82 7.36 -27.30
CA TYR A 321 15.52 7.54 -26.67
C TYR A 321 14.37 7.56 -27.68
N ARG A 322 13.58 6.48 -27.68
CA ARG A 322 12.43 6.26 -28.58
C ARG A 322 12.87 6.34 -30.05
N ASP A 323 12.47 7.39 -30.76
CA ASP A 323 12.81 7.66 -32.16
C ASP A 323 13.45 9.05 -32.35
N VAL A 324 13.98 9.65 -31.27
CA VAL A 324 14.46 11.04 -31.26
C VAL A 324 15.52 11.33 -32.33
N SER A 325 16.40 10.36 -32.60
CA SER A 325 17.42 10.42 -33.65
C SER A 325 16.81 10.55 -35.06
N LEU A 326 15.68 9.88 -35.33
CA LEU A 326 14.92 10.04 -36.57
C LEU A 326 14.18 11.38 -36.61
N ARG A 327 13.56 11.79 -35.50
CA ARG A 327 12.84 13.09 -35.43
C ARG A 327 13.77 14.27 -35.66
N MET A 328 15.01 14.21 -35.16
CA MET A 328 16.04 15.23 -35.43
C MET A 328 16.41 15.39 -36.91
N ALA A 329 16.02 14.45 -37.79
CA ALA A 329 16.19 14.54 -39.24
C ALA A 329 14.92 14.94 -40.01
N THR A 330 13.76 15.04 -39.36
CA THR A 330 12.44 15.26 -40.02
C THR A 330 11.63 16.44 -39.49
N VAL A 331 12.15 17.21 -38.52
CA VAL A 331 11.44 18.26 -37.78
C VAL A 331 11.91 19.66 -38.17
#